data_AF-A0A2N1YN58-F1
#
_entry.id   AF-A0A2N1YN58-F1
#
_cell.length_a   1.000
_cell.length_b   1.000
_cell.length_c   1.000
_cell.angle_alpha   90.00
_cell.angle_beta   90.00
_cell.angle_gamma   90.00
#
_symmetry.space_group_name_H-M   'P 1'
#
loop_
_entity.id
_entity.type
_entity.pdbx_description
1 polymer ?
#
loop_
_entity_poly.entity_id
_entity_poly.type
_entity_poly.pdbx_seq_one_letter_code
_entity_poly.pdbx_strand_id
1 'polypeptide(L)'
;MHTATIRHNGEPLVIEGMEYCECPVCGADPVLVDQISRNECRLADAKRSAMGMLTSDEIRLIRSMLGVTQREASELFGGGANSFSKYERGATLQSSAMDMLLKLLALRPDLLGLAGRLKGKSLEECYLQYDWSEVSSSVVAASIDMDVRRLPHQESVWSDAA
;
A
#
# COMPACT_ATOMS: atom_id res chain seq x y z
N MET A 1 0.32 -16.48 -17.60
CA MET A 1 0.02 -15.99 -16.25
C MET A 1 -0.77 -17.07 -15.53
N HIS A 2 -0.42 -17.35 -14.28
CA HIS A 2 -1.03 -18.41 -13.48
C HIS A 2 -1.76 -17.81 -12.28
N THR A 3 -2.66 -18.60 -11.71
CA THR A 3 -3.36 -18.28 -10.47
C THR A 3 -2.74 -19.09 -9.34
N ALA A 4 -2.43 -18.42 -8.23
CA ALA A 4 -2.00 -19.08 -7.00
C ALA A 4 -3.07 -18.90 -5.92
N THR A 5 -3.31 -19.93 -5.11
CA THR A 5 -4.19 -19.84 -3.95
C THR A 5 -3.38 -20.05 -2.69
N ILE A 6 -3.41 -19.07 -1.79
CA ILE A 6 -2.78 -19.17 -0.47
C ILE A 6 -3.84 -19.13 0.63
N ARG A 7 -3.47 -19.45 1.86
CA ARG A 7 -4.33 -19.16 3.03
C ARG A 7 -3.94 -17.83 3.65
N HIS A 8 -4.90 -16.93 3.82
CA HIS A 8 -4.74 -15.69 4.57
C HIS A 8 -5.84 -15.62 5.62
N ASN A 9 -5.46 -15.52 6.90
CA ASN A 9 -6.39 -15.49 8.04
C ASN A 9 -7.36 -16.69 8.08
N GLY A 10 -6.90 -17.86 7.61
CA GLY A 10 -7.69 -19.10 7.55
C GLY A 10 -8.52 -19.26 6.27
N GLU A 11 -8.73 -18.18 5.51
CA GLU A 11 -9.51 -18.18 4.27
C GLU A 11 -8.62 -18.32 3.03
N PRO A 12 -9.12 -18.93 1.94
CA PRO A 12 -8.39 -18.99 0.68
C PRO A 12 -8.35 -17.60 0.03
N LEU A 13 -7.16 -17.12 -0.29
CA LEU A 13 -6.91 -15.91 -1.06
C LEU A 13 -6.35 -16.28 -2.43
N VAL A 14 -7.07 -15.90 -3.47
CA VAL A 14 -6.70 -16.13 -4.88
C VAL A 14 -5.85 -14.96 -5.37
N ILE A 15 -4.70 -15.27 -5.95
CA ILE A 15 -3.75 -14.31 -6.50
C ILE A 15 -3.64 -14.56 -7.99
N GLU A 16 -4.12 -13.61 -8.77
CA GLU A 16 -4.06 -13.67 -10.23
C GLU A 16 -2.75 -13.10 -10.78
N GLY A 17 -2.46 -13.40 -12.04
CA GLY A 17 -1.35 -12.77 -12.75
C GLY A 17 0.05 -13.23 -12.32
N MET A 18 0.17 -14.34 -11.57
CA MET A 18 1.47 -14.86 -11.17
C MET A 18 2.30 -15.23 -12.40
N GLU A 19 3.53 -14.73 -12.44
CA GLU A 19 4.46 -15.02 -13.50
C GLU A 19 5.14 -16.38 -13.28
N TYR A 20 5.36 -17.06 -14.39
CA TYR A 20 6.04 -18.33 -14.48
C TYR A 20 6.77 -18.38 -15.81
N CYS A 21 7.92 -19.03 -15.84
CA CYS A 21 8.78 -19.17 -17.01
C CYS A 21 9.01 -20.65 -17.27
N GLU A 22 8.78 -21.08 -18.50
CA GLU A 22 9.07 -22.44 -18.96
C GLU A 22 9.75 -22.37 -20.32
N CYS A 23 10.80 -23.17 -20.48
CA CYS A 23 11.51 -23.30 -21.74
C CYS A 23 10.63 -24.08 -22.74
N PRO A 24 10.24 -23.49 -23.88
CA PRO A 24 9.38 -24.15 -24.85
C PRO A 24 10.06 -25.33 -25.56
N VAL A 25 11.37 -25.50 -25.41
CA VAL A 25 12.17 -26.54 -26.08
C VAL A 25 12.40 -27.75 -25.19
N CYS A 26 12.75 -27.54 -23.91
CA CYS A 26 13.13 -28.62 -23.00
C CYS A 26 12.23 -28.78 -21.78
N GLY A 27 11.24 -27.89 -21.58
CA GLY A 27 10.34 -27.92 -20.43
C GLY A 27 11.00 -27.51 -19.10
N ALA A 28 12.23 -27.00 -19.11
CA ALA A 28 12.87 -26.47 -17.91
C ALA A 28 12.13 -25.22 -17.41
N ASP A 29 11.96 -25.08 -16.09
CA ASP A 29 11.17 -24.05 -15.43
C ASP A 29 12.04 -23.13 -14.55
N PRO A 30 12.94 -22.32 -15.14
CA PRO A 30 13.86 -21.50 -14.36
C PRO A 30 13.09 -20.43 -13.58
N VAL A 31 13.40 -20.32 -12.28
CA VAL A 31 12.87 -19.24 -11.44
C VAL A 31 13.77 -18.01 -11.56
N LEU A 32 13.28 -16.97 -12.24
CA LEU A 32 14.02 -15.73 -12.44
C LEU A 32 13.90 -14.79 -11.21
N VAL A 33 14.97 -14.06 -10.90
CA VAL A 33 15.02 -13.18 -9.71
C VAL A 33 14.01 -12.03 -9.78
N ASP A 34 13.83 -11.47 -10.98
CA ASP A 34 12.88 -10.40 -11.24
C ASP A 34 11.43 -10.93 -11.21
N GLN A 35 11.21 -12.16 -11.71
CA GLN A 35 9.94 -12.88 -11.57
C GLN A 35 9.56 -13.09 -10.10
N ILE A 36 10.51 -13.52 -9.25
CA ILE A 36 10.28 -13.67 -7.80
C ILE A 36 9.81 -12.33 -7.21
N SER A 37 10.55 -11.26 -7.48
CA SER A 37 10.24 -9.94 -6.92
C SER A 37 8.85 -9.43 -7.33
N ARG A 38 8.46 -9.62 -8.60
CA ARG A 38 7.12 -9.24 -9.08
C ARG A 38 6.02 -10.10 -8.48
N ASN A 39 6.25 -11.41 -8.33
CA ASN A 39 5.30 -12.32 -7.70
C ASN A 39 5.13 -12.05 -6.19
N GLU A 40 6.22 -11.73 -5.49
CA GLU A 40 6.15 -11.29 -4.09
C GLU A 40 5.33 -10.00 -3.95
N CYS A 41 5.51 -9.05 -4.86
CA CYS A 41 4.72 -7.82 -4.89
C CYS A 41 3.23 -8.11 -5.09
N ARG A 42 2.86 -8.97 -6.05
CA ARG A 42 1.46 -9.39 -6.29
C ARG A 42 0.86 -10.08 -5.07
N LEU A 43 1.61 -10.95 -4.43
CA LEU A 43 1.20 -11.62 -3.21
C LEU A 43 0.96 -10.61 -2.07
N ALA A 44 1.85 -9.63 -1.90
CA ALA A 44 1.70 -8.60 -0.89
C ALA A 44 0.48 -7.70 -1.16
N ASP A 45 0.24 -7.36 -2.42
CA ASP A 45 -0.91 -6.54 -2.82
C ASP A 45 -2.23 -7.29 -2.67
N ALA A 46 -2.29 -8.58 -3.01
CA ALA A 46 -3.46 -9.40 -2.73
C ALA A 46 -3.81 -9.45 -1.24
N LYS A 47 -2.79 -9.54 -0.36
CA LYS A 47 -3.01 -9.46 1.09
C LYS A 47 -3.50 -8.09 1.54
N ARG A 48 -2.93 -7.01 0.99
CA ARG A 48 -3.38 -5.64 1.29
C ARG A 48 -4.83 -5.43 0.89
N SER A 49 -5.21 -5.83 -0.32
CA SER A 49 -6.61 -5.76 -0.79
C SER A 49 -7.55 -6.55 0.13
N ALA A 50 -7.16 -7.76 0.55
CA ALA A 50 -7.94 -8.56 1.49
C ALA A 50 -8.10 -7.92 2.88
N MET A 51 -7.23 -6.97 3.23
CA MET A 51 -7.30 -6.18 4.47
C MET A 51 -7.84 -4.76 4.24
N GLY A 52 -8.32 -4.43 3.03
CA GLY A 52 -8.78 -3.08 2.68
C GLY A 52 -7.67 -2.02 2.72
N MET A 53 -6.41 -2.42 2.54
CA MET A 53 -5.24 -1.54 2.56
C MET A 53 -4.79 -1.15 1.15
N LEU A 54 -4.10 -0.02 1.03
CA LEU A 54 -3.53 0.46 -0.22
C LEU A 54 -2.49 -0.52 -0.77
N THR A 55 -2.56 -0.82 -2.05
CA THR A 55 -1.58 -1.61 -2.81
C THR A 55 -0.29 -0.82 -3.07
N SER A 56 0.76 -1.52 -3.51
CA SER A 56 2.05 -0.93 -3.87
C SER A 56 1.92 0.20 -4.90
N ASP A 57 1.07 -0.01 -5.91
CA ASP A 57 0.87 0.95 -6.99
C ASP A 57 0.00 2.14 -6.55
N GLU A 58 -1.00 1.94 -5.70
CA GLU A 58 -1.78 3.04 -5.11
C GLU A 58 -0.91 3.93 -4.21
N ILE A 59 -0.04 3.32 -3.38
CA ILE A 59 0.93 4.07 -2.56
C ILE A 59 1.85 4.90 -3.45
N ARG A 60 2.37 4.30 -4.54
CA ARG A 60 3.22 5.02 -5.51
C ARG A 60 2.46 6.16 -6.18
N LEU A 61 1.22 5.93 -6.59
CA LEU A 61 0.37 6.90 -7.26
C LEU A 61 0.10 8.10 -6.35
N ILE A 62 -0.38 7.87 -5.13
CA ILE A 62 -0.64 8.91 -4.12
C ILE A 62 0.64 9.72 -3.87
N ARG A 63 1.77 9.05 -3.60
CA ARG A 63 3.05 9.74 -3.37
C ARG A 63 3.44 10.62 -4.56
N SER A 64 3.28 10.11 -5.79
CA SER A 64 3.70 10.81 -7.00
C SER A 64 2.81 12.03 -7.27
N MET A 65 1.49 11.92 -7.01
CA MET A 65 0.57 13.05 -7.11
C MET A 65 0.77 14.10 -6.00
N LEU A 66 1.22 13.68 -4.81
CA LEU A 66 1.69 14.62 -3.78
C LEU A 66 2.98 15.36 -4.18
N GLY A 67 3.65 14.94 -5.26
CA GLY A 67 4.85 15.60 -5.76
C GLY A 67 6.10 15.38 -4.91
N VAL A 68 6.12 14.34 -4.06
CA VAL A 68 7.25 14.05 -3.17
C VAL A 68 8.00 12.78 -3.60
N THR A 69 9.31 12.78 -3.44
CA THR A 69 10.15 11.60 -3.65
C THR A 69 9.94 10.56 -2.54
N GLN A 70 10.37 9.31 -2.76
CA GLN A 70 10.32 8.26 -1.72
C GLN A 70 11.08 8.69 -0.44
N ARG A 71 12.22 9.38 -0.61
CA ARG A 71 13.02 9.90 0.50
C ARG A 71 12.26 10.98 1.26
N GLU A 72 11.69 11.96 0.56
CA GLU A 72 10.92 13.03 1.20
C GLU A 72 9.69 12.49 1.92
N ALA A 73 8.99 11.52 1.31
CA ALA A 73 7.88 10.84 1.94
C ALA A 73 8.30 10.10 3.23
N SER A 74 9.43 9.38 3.21
CA SER A 74 10.00 8.76 4.42
C SER A 74 10.37 9.79 5.50
N GLU A 75 10.88 10.96 5.12
CA GLU A 75 11.24 12.03 6.05
C GLU A 75 10.01 12.75 6.63
N LEU A 76 8.96 12.92 5.82
CA LEU A 76 7.71 13.59 6.20
C LEU A 76 6.83 12.68 7.06
N PHE A 77 6.58 11.47 6.59
CA PHE A 77 5.59 10.55 7.16
C PHE A 77 6.22 9.49 8.08
N GLY A 78 7.53 9.25 7.97
CA GLY A 78 8.26 8.30 8.80
C GLY A 78 8.40 6.90 8.19
N GLY A 79 8.61 5.90 9.06
CA GLY A 79 8.87 4.51 8.67
C GLY A 79 10.33 4.17 8.37
N GLY A 80 11.22 5.16 8.41
CA GLY A 80 12.65 5.01 8.11
C GLY A 80 12.98 5.25 6.64
N ALA A 81 14.26 5.49 6.32
CA ALA A 81 14.70 6.03 5.02
C ALA A 81 14.18 5.24 3.78
N ASN A 82 14.00 3.93 3.91
CA ASN A 82 13.63 3.03 2.82
C ASN A 82 12.19 2.51 2.90
N SER A 83 11.33 3.11 3.73
CA SER A 83 9.95 2.63 3.92
C SER A 83 9.15 2.67 2.63
N PHE A 84 9.10 3.81 1.94
CA PHE A 84 8.34 3.96 0.70
C PHE A 84 8.85 3.06 -0.43
N SER A 85 10.18 2.90 -0.57
CA SER A 85 10.75 1.93 -1.52
C SER A 85 10.28 0.50 -1.23
N LYS A 86 10.22 0.09 0.04
CA LYS A 86 9.71 -1.23 0.43
C LYS A 86 8.22 -1.38 0.18
N TYR A 87 7.43 -0.35 0.47
CA TYR A 87 5.98 -0.36 0.27
C TYR A 87 5.64 -0.50 -1.21
N GLU A 88 6.27 0.31 -2.06
CA GLU A 88 6.02 0.37 -3.51
C GLU A 88 6.53 -0.84 -4.30
N ARG A 89 7.31 -1.72 -3.68
CA ARG A 89 7.75 -2.99 -4.30
C ARG A 89 7.19 -4.23 -3.58
N GLY A 90 6.22 -4.03 -2.68
CA GLY A 90 5.58 -5.10 -1.92
C GLY A 90 6.48 -5.85 -0.93
N ALA A 91 7.65 -5.31 -0.59
CA ALA A 91 8.61 -5.98 0.30
C ALA A 91 8.22 -5.95 1.77
N THR A 92 7.36 -5.02 2.14
CA THR A 92 6.84 -4.86 3.50
C THR A 92 5.49 -4.17 3.42
N LEU A 93 4.55 -4.57 4.28
CA LEU A 93 3.28 -3.90 4.42
C LEU A 93 3.46 -2.60 5.22
N GLN A 94 2.70 -1.58 4.85
CA GLN A 94 2.59 -0.36 5.63
C GLN A 94 1.87 -0.63 6.96
N SER A 95 2.07 0.21 7.97
CA SER A 95 1.26 0.13 9.19
C SER A 95 -0.16 0.64 8.91
N SER A 96 -1.13 0.24 9.73
CA SER A 96 -2.50 0.76 9.66
C SER A 96 -2.54 2.31 9.76
N ALA A 97 -1.70 2.90 10.61
CA ALA A 97 -1.59 4.35 10.73
C ALA A 97 -1.03 5.01 9.45
N MET A 98 -0.04 4.40 8.80
CA MET A 98 0.50 4.91 7.53
C MET A 98 -0.53 4.77 6.40
N ASP A 99 -1.25 3.66 6.35
CA ASP A 99 -2.34 3.45 5.38
C ASP A 99 -3.42 4.53 5.51
N MET A 100 -3.90 4.76 6.73
CA MET A 100 -4.89 5.80 7.03
C MET A 100 -4.37 7.19 6.65
N LEU A 101 -3.11 7.51 6.97
CA LEU A 101 -2.51 8.79 6.62
C LEU A 101 -2.48 9.02 5.10
N LEU A 102 -2.05 8.02 4.32
CA LEU A 102 -1.99 8.12 2.86
C LEU A 102 -3.38 8.27 2.24
N LYS A 103 -4.38 7.53 2.75
CA LYS A 103 -5.77 7.68 2.33
C LYS A 103 -6.31 9.08 2.63
N LEU A 104 -6.04 9.63 3.82
CA LEU A 104 -6.43 11.00 4.17
C LEU A 104 -5.78 12.03 3.25
N LEU A 105 -4.49 11.86 2.91
CA LEU A 105 -3.80 12.74 1.98
C LEU A 105 -4.34 12.61 0.55
N ALA A 106 -4.78 11.43 0.14
CA ALA A 106 -5.43 11.24 -1.16
C ALA A 106 -6.78 11.98 -1.25
N LEU A 107 -7.55 12.01 -0.15
CA LEU A 107 -8.84 12.72 -0.06
C LEU A 107 -8.67 14.23 0.17
N ARG A 108 -7.63 14.62 0.89
CA ARG A 108 -7.33 16.01 1.26
C ARG A 108 -5.83 16.30 1.06
N PRO A 109 -5.39 16.44 -0.20
CA PRO A 109 -3.98 16.73 -0.53
C PRO A 109 -3.45 18.02 0.11
N ASP A 110 -4.35 18.97 0.43
CA ASP A 110 -4.05 20.20 1.14
C ASP A 110 -3.43 20.01 2.53
N LEU A 111 -3.63 18.83 3.13
CA LEU A 111 -2.98 18.47 4.38
C LEU A 111 -1.46 18.26 4.25
N LEU A 112 -0.92 18.10 3.03
CA LEU A 112 0.52 17.96 2.80
C LEU A 112 1.28 19.19 3.32
N GLY A 113 0.77 20.39 3.04
CA GLY A 113 1.38 21.63 3.54
C GLY A 113 1.39 21.70 5.07
N LEU A 114 0.33 21.20 5.72
CA LEU A 114 0.28 21.10 7.18
C LEU A 114 1.30 20.10 7.73
N ALA A 115 1.43 18.92 7.10
CA ALA A 115 2.43 17.92 7.48
C ALA A 115 3.87 18.47 7.35
N GLY A 116 4.14 19.22 6.27
CA GLY A 116 5.40 19.93 6.10
C GLY A 116 5.70 20.90 7.23
N ARG A 117 4.73 21.76 7.58
CA ARG A 117 4.87 22.74 8.69
C ARG A 117 5.19 22.08 10.03
N LEU A 118 4.55 20.94 10.34
CA LEU A 118 4.83 20.17 11.57
C LEU A 118 6.26 19.62 11.61
N LYS A 119 6.91 19.45 10.45
CA LYS A 119 8.31 19.04 10.31
C LYS A 119 9.27 20.22 10.11
N GLY A 120 8.78 21.45 10.20
CA GLY A 120 9.59 22.65 9.93
C GLY A 120 10.02 22.78 8.46
N LYS A 121 9.31 22.14 7.53
CA LYS A 121 9.55 22.20 6.09
C LYS A 121 8.50 23.06 5.40
N SER A 122 8.94 23.94 4.50
CA SER A 122 8.06 24.54 3.50
C SER A 122 7.99 23.57 2.31
N LEU A 123 6.79 23.11 1.97
CA LEU A 123 6.56 22.26 0.80
C LEU A 123 5.81 23.07 -0.25
N GLU A 124 6.24 22.96 -1.50
CA GLU A 124 5.49 23.50 -2.63
C GLU A 124 4.21 22.68 -2.81
N GLU A 125 3.09 23.37 -3.09
CA GLU A 125 1.77 22.74 -3.24
C GLU A 125 1.60 22.14 -4.64
N CYS A 126 2.55 21.31 -5.06
CA CYS A 126 2.59 20.63 -6.35
C CYS A 126 1.38 19.71 -6.57
N TYR A 127 0.64 19.34 -5.53
CA TYR A 127 -0.57 18.54 -5.64
C TYR A 127 -1.75 19.28 -6.31
N LEU A 128 -1.75 20.63 -6.30
CA LEU A 128 -2.85 21.43 -6.85
C LEU A 128 -2.97 21.35 -8.38
N GLN A 129 -1.91 20.90 -9.06
CA GLN A 129 -1.90 20.76 -10.52
C GLN A 129 -2.54 19.47 -11.02
N TYR A 130 -2.86 18.54 -10.12
CA TYR A 130 -3.42 17.23 -10.47
C TYR A 130 -4.91 17.17 -10.17
N ASP A 131 -5.66 16.46 -11.02
CA ASP A 131 -7.04 16.07 -10.73
C ASP A 131 -7.04 14.86 -9.78
N TRP A 132 -7.61 15.03 -8.59
CA TRP A 132 -7.66 14.02 -7.54
C TRP A 132 -8.92 13.16 -7.57
N SER A 133 -9.85 13.39 -8.50
CA SER A 133 -11.13 12.71 -8.55
C SER A 133 -11.01 11.19 -8.71
N GLU A 134 -10.09 10.73 -9.57
CA GLU A 134 -9.86 9.31 -9.84
C GLU A 134 -9.27 8.58 -8.64
N VAL A 135 -8.22 9.16 -8.03
CA VAL A 135 -7.55 8.57 -6.86
C VAL A 135 -8.44 8.62 -5.62
N SER A 136 -9.22 9.69 -5.45
CA SER A 136 -10.21 9.76 -4.38
C SER A 136 -11.25 8.66 -4.55
N SER A 137 -11.71 8.40 -5.77
CA SER A 137 -12.70 7.35 -6.05
C SER A 137 -12.16 5.95 -5.77
N SER A 138 -10.91 5.65 -6.15
CA SER A 138 -10.29 4.36 -5.86
C SER A 138 -10.06 4.15 -4.36
N VAL A 139 -9.59 5.17 -3.65
CA VAL A 139 -9.40 5.15 -2.20
C VAL A 139 -10.73 4.97 -1.46
N VAL A 140 -11.78 5.66 -1.89
CA VAL A 140 -13.13 5.52 -1.33
C VAL A 140 -13.69 4.13 -1.60
N ALA A 141 -13.54 3.59 -2.80
CA ALA A 141 -13.95 2.21 -3.11
C ALA A 141 -13.23 1.19 -2.22
N ALA A 142 -11.92 1.35 -2.03
CA ALA A 142 -11.12 0.50 -1.14
C ALA A 142 -11.46 0.66 0.36
N SER A 143 -12.08 1.78 0.76
CA SER A 143 -12.42 2.09 2.16
C SER A 143 -13.87 1.75 2.54
N ILE A 144 -14.78 1.63 1.58
CA ILE A 144 -16.20 1.29 1.80
C ILE A 144 -16.41 -0.23 1.97
N ASP A 145 -15.46 -1.06 1.55
CA ASP A 145 -15.52 -2.53 1.73
C ASP A 145 -15.04 -3.00 3.12
N MET A 146 -15.01 -2.09 4.11
CA MET A 146 -14.78 -2.45 5.51
C MET A 146 -16.09 -2.92 6.13
N ASP A 147 -16.48 -4.17 5.86
CA ASP A 147 -17.51 -4.86 6.64
C ASP A 147 -17.01 -4.99 8.08
N VAL A 148 -17.36 -4.01 8.92
CA VAL A 148 -17.00 -3.87 10.34
C VAL A 148 -17.40 -5.12 11.18
N ARG A 149 -18.07 -6.10 10.58
CA ARG A 149 -18.55 -7.33 11.22
C ARG A 149 -17.52 -8.46 11.35
N ARG A 150 -16.28 -8.31 10.84
CA ARG A 150 -15.26 -9.39 10.89
C ARG A 150 -13.89 -9.01 11.47
N LEU A 151 -13.84 -8.05 12.40
CA LEU A 151 -12.70 -8.00 13.32
C LEU A 151 -13.00 -8.95 14.49
N PRO A 152 -12.18 -9.99 14.75
CA PRO A 152 -12.31 -10.74 15.98
C PRO A 152 -12.16 -9.74 17.14
N HIS A 153 -13.16 -9.69 18.00
CA HIS A 153 -13.13 -8.97 19.27
C HIS A 153 -11.81 -9.30 19.99
N GLN A 154 -10.81 -8.42 19.89
CA GLN A 154 -9.82 -8.31 20.93
C GLN A 154 -10.44 -7.35 21.93
N GLU A 155 -10.88 -7.90 23.06
CA GLU A 155 -11.39 -7.14 24.18
C GLU A 155 -10.42 -6.00 24.50
N SER A 156 -10.98 -4.80 24.58
CA SER A 156 -10.31 -3.57 24.97
C SER A 156 -9.63 -3.76 26.33
N VAL A 157 -8.30 -3.94 26.34
CA VAL A 157 -7.47 -3.80 27.55
C VAL A 157 -7.10 -2.32 27.70
N TRP A 158 -8.10 -1.50 27.98
CA TRP A 158 -7.89 -0.21 28.63
C TRP A 158 -8.60 -0.31 29.98
N SER A 159 -7.92 -0.88 30.97
CA SER A 159 -8.31 -0.73 32.36
C SER A 159 -7.78 0.62 32.84
N ASP A 160 -8.70 1.46 33.32
CA ASP A 160 -8.44 2.73 33.97
C ASP A 160 -7.37 2.57 35.06
N ALA A 161 -6.27 3.30 34.93
CA ALA A 161 -5.38 3.58 36.04
C ALA A 161 -5.62 5.04 36.45
N ALA A 162 -6.36 5.16 37.55
CA ALA A 162 -6.48 6.37 38.37
C ALA A 162 -5.14 6.70 39.06
#